data_AF-A0A519Z394-F1
#
_entry.id   AF-A0A519Z394-F1
#
_cell.length_a   1.000
_cell.length_b   1.000
_cell.length_c   1.000
_cell.angle_alpha   90.00
_cell.angle_beta   90.00
_cell.angle_gamma   90.00
#
_symmetry.space_group_name_H-M   'P 1'
#
loop_
_entity.id
_entity.type
_entity.pdbx_description
1 polymer ?
#
loop_
_entity_poly.entity_id
_entity_poly.type
_entity_poly.pdbx_seq_one_letter_code
_entity_poly.pdbx_strand_id
1 'polypeptide(L)' 'MKVTTHATTDTLTLVLDGELDASSAVVLDAELNKPEILDYHKVLVDCQRLSY' A
#
# COMPACT_ATOMS: atom_id res chain seq x y z
N MET A 1 -0.73 11.19 3.11
CA MET A 1 -1.33 9.94 2.60
C MET A 1 -1.74 9.03 3.75
N LYS A 2 -2.84 8.30 3.60
CA LYS A 2 -3.20 7.16 4.45
C LYS A 2 -3.11 5.88 3.61
N VAL A 3 -2.45 4.86 4.15
CA VAL A 3 -2.40 3.52 3.55
C VAL A 3 -3.37 2.61 4.29
N THR A 4 -4.27 1.96 3.58
CA THR A 4 -5.18 0.96 4.14
C THR A 4 -4.93 -0.38 3.46
N THR A 5 -4.76 -1.45 4.24
CA THR A 5 -4.48 -2.78 3.72
C THR A 5 -5.74 -3.65 3.75
N HIS A 6 -5.95 -4.39 2.67
CA HIS A 6 -6.99 -5.41 2.54
C HIS A 6 -6.35 -6.70 2.06
N ALA A 7 -6.36 -7.71 2.93
CA ALA A 7 -5.85 -9.03 2.63
C ALA A 7 -6.98 -9.96 2.17
N THR A 8 -6.69 -10.75 1.15
CA THR A 8 -7.44 -11.95 0.75
C THR A 8 -6.49 -13.15 0.84
N THR A 9 -6.94 -14.35 0.44
CA THR A 9 -6.14 -15.58 0.56
C THR A 9 -4.74 -15.46 -0.02
N ASP A 10 -4.60 -14.87 -1.21
CA ASP A 10 -3.31 -14.79 -1.93
C ASP A 10 -2.93 -13.37 -2.36
N THR A 11 -3.78 -12.38 -2.07
CA THR A 11 -3.59 -11.00 -2.55
C THR A 11 -3.69 -10.00 -1.40
N LEU A 12 -2.65 -9.17 -1.27
CA LEU A 12 -2.65 -7.97 -0.45
C LEU A 12 -2.96 -6.75 -1.32
N THR A 13 -3.97 -5.97 -0.96
CA THR A 13 -4.28 -4.70 -1.61
C THR A 13 -3.96 -3.54 -0.68
N LEU A 14 -3.14 -2.60 -1.12
CA LEU A 14 -2.82 -1.35 -0.44
C LEU A 14 -3.59 -0.23 -1.13
N VAL A 15 -4.55 0.37 -0.43
CA VAL A 15 -5.30 1.54 -0.91
C VAL A 15 -4.60 2.80 -0.42
N LEU A 16 -4.17 3.64 -1.36
CA LEU A 16 -3.52 4.91 -1.09
C LEU A 16 -4.55 6.04 -1.18
N ASP A 17 -4.76 6.75 -0.08
CA ASP A 17 -5.74 7.83 0.03
C ASP A 17 -5.03 9.16 0.40
N GLY A 18 -5.20 10.20 -0.43
CA GLY A 18 -4.58 11.52 -0.25
C GLY A 18 -3.54 11.83 -1.34
N GLU A 19 -2.40 12.40 -0.96
CA GLU A 19 -1.33 12.79 -1.90
C GLU A 19 -0.08 11.93 -1.69
N LEU A 20 0.57 11.51 -2.79
CA LEU A 20 1.84 10.77 -2.78
C LEU A 20 3.00 11.72 -3.10
N ASP A 21 3.65 12.19 -2.06
CA ASP A 21 4.81 13.07 -2.10
C ASP A 21 6.04 12.41 -1.44
N ALA A 22 7.16 13.15 -1.36
CA ALA A 22 8.38 12.65 -0.76
C ALA A 22 8.22 12.26 0.72
N SER A 23 7.34 12.95 1.46
CA SER A 23 7.14 12.68 2.90
C SER A 23 6.33 11.41 3.12
N SER A 24 5.31 11.21 2.28
CA SER A 24 4.37 10.11 2.38
C SER A 24 4.86 8.84 1.69
N ALA A 25 5.80 8.94 0.75
CA ALA A 25 6.54 7.79 0.21
C ALA A 25 7.21 6.96 1.30
N VAL A 26 7.67 7.58 2.39
CA VAL A 26 8.24 6.89 3.56
C VAL A 26 7.21 5.99 4.25
N VAL A 27 5.94 6.41 4.29
CA VAL A 27 4.85 5.62 4.88
C VAL A 27 4.55 4.40 4.02
N LEU A 28 4.52 4.56 2.69
CA LEU A 28 4.33 3.44 1.77
C LEU A 28 5.50 2.46 1.83
N ASP A 29 6.74 2.95 1.89
CA ASP A 29 7.94 2.13 2.04
C ASP A 29 7.91 1.31 3.34
N ALA A 30 7.46 1.90 4.45
CA ALA A 30 7.31 1.18 5.72
C ALA A 30 6.28 0.04 5.63
N GLU A 31 5.19 0.21 4.88
CA GLU A 31 4.19 -0.83 4.67
C GLU A 31 4.70 -1.95 3.75
N LEU A 32 5.43 -1.61 2.68
CA LEU A 32 5.99 -2.58 1.73
C LEU A 32 7.16 -3.38 2.31
N ASN A 33 7.87 -2.85 3.31
CA ASN A 33 8.97 -3.54 3.99
C ASN A 33 8.49 -4.53 5.06
N LYS A 34 7.18 -4.65 5.33
CA LYS A 34 6.67 -5.65 6.27
C LYS A 34 6.87 -7.06 5.70
N PRO A 35 7.51 -7.99 6.45
CA PRO A 35 7.77 -9.35 5.95
C PRO A 35 6.52 -10.12 5.53
N GLU A 36 5.39 -9.83 6.18
CA GLU A 36 4.05 -10.38 5.91
C GLU A 36 3.62 -10.21 4.44
N ILE A 37 4.19 -9.25 3.71
CA ILE A 37 3.93 -9.07 2.28
C ILE A 37 4.31 -10.29 1.44
N LEU A 38 5.28 -11.08 1.91
CA LEU A 38 5.76 -12.30 1.25
C LEU A 38 4.81 -13.48 1.40
N ASP A 39 3.84 -13.40 2.32
CA ASP A 39 2.79 -14.41 2.48
C ASP A 39 1.76 -14.35 1.34
N TYR A 40 1.76 -13.26 0.56
CA TYR A 40 0.84 -13.03 -0.54
C TYR A 40 1.53 -13.27 -1.89
N HIS A 41 0.88 -14.04 -2.76
CA HIS A 41 1.33 -14.25 -4.14
C HIS A 41 1.24 -12.97 -4.99
N LYS A 42 0.36 -12.04 -4.61
CA LYS A 42 0.13 -10.79 -5.34
C LYS A 42 -0.01 -9.61 -4.40
N VAL A 43 0.64 -8.51 -4.77
CA VAL A 43 0.48 -7.21 -4.11
C VAL A 43 -0.12 -6.24 -5.13
N LEU A 44 -1.25 -5.63 -4.78
CA LEU A 44 -1.94 -4.62 -5.56
C LEU A 44 -1.85 -3.27 -4.85
N VAL A 45 -1.51 -2.23 -5.58
CA VAL A 45 -1.53 -0.85 -5.08
C VAL A 45 -2.65 -0.11 -5.80
N ASP A 46 -3.66 0.32 -5.05
CA ASP A 46 -4.79 1.10 -5.55
C ASP A 46 -4.51 2.60 -5.34
N CYS A 47 -4.32 3.30 -6.45
CA CYS A 47 -4.03 4.73 -6.52
C CYS A 47 -5.26 5.58 -6.85
N GLN A 48 -6.47 5.00 -6.92
CA GLN A 48 -7.66 5.73 -7.39
C GLN A 48 -7.98 6.98 -6.56
N ARG A 49 -7.57 6.99 -5.28
CA ARG A 49 -7.81 8.09 -4.34
C ARG A 49 -6.61 9.00 -4.16
N LEU A 50 -5.59 8.87 -5.02
CA LEU A 50 -4.50 9.82 -5.04
C LEU A 50 -4.91 11.11 -5.75
N SER A 51 -4.69 12.24 -5.10
CA SER A 51 -4.94 13.58 -5.65
C SER A 51 -3.74 14.12 -6.43
N TYR A 52 -2.56 13.55 -6.23
CA TYR A 52 -1.29 13.88 -6.89
C TYR A 52 -0.30 12.73 -6.67
#